data_AF-A0A6M0QC44-F1
#
_entry.id   AF-A0A6M0QC44-F1
#
_cell.length_a   1.000
_cell.length_b   1.000
_cell.length_c   1.000
_cell.angle_alpha   90.00
_cell.angle_beta   90.00
_cell.angle_gamma   90.00
#
_symmetry.space_group_name_H-M   'P 1'
#
loop_
_entity.id
_entity.type
_entity.pdbx_description
1 polymer ?
#
loop_
_entity_poly.entity_id
_entity_poly.type
_entity_poly.pdbx_seq_one_letter_code
_entity_poly.pdbx_strand_id
1 'polypeptide(L)' 'MIFFAVKESEQGKGLGRHLLKIALHWLFTIKKIDSITLCVESLNKQAIHLYKKVGFKVVHELRYFTKNVLE' A
#
# COMPACT_ATOMS: atom_id res chain seq x y z
N MET A 1 -5.78 5.56 -6.29
CA MET A 1 -4.76 4.60 -5.79
C MET A 1 -3.58 5.42 -5.29
N ILE A 2 -3.14 5.26 -4.05
CA ILE A 2 -1.97 5.98 -3.53
C ILE A 2 -0.73 5.13 -3.82
N PHE A 3 0.24 5.74 -4.49
CA PHE A 3 1.57 5.18 -4.66
C PHE A 3 2.56 6.04 -3.90
N PHE A 4 3.51 5.38 -3.25
CA PHE A 4 4.64 6.05 -2.62
C PHE A 4 5.83 5.11 -2.66
N ALA A 5 7.02 5.67 -2.65
CA ALA A 5 8.27 4.94 -2.63
C ALA A 5 9.28 5.68 -1.76
N VAL A 6 10.25 4.94 -1.24
CA VAL A 6 11.42 5.48 -0.57
C VAL A 6 12.63 5.02 -1.37
N LYS A 7 13.50 5.97 -1.72
CA LYS A 7 14.77 5.67 -2.40
C LYS A 7 15.51 4.57 -1.64
N GLU A 8 16.10 3.62 -2.35
CA GLU A 8 16.71 2.43 -1.75
C GLU A 8 17.72 2.77 -0.65
N SER A 9 18.56 3.79 -0.86
CA SER A 9 19.54 4.29 0.13
C SER A 9 18.93 4.83 1.44
N GLU A 10 17.63 5.12 1.42
CA GLU A 10 16.88 5.72 2.54
C GLU A 10 15.90 4.73 3.19
N GLN A 11 15.84 3.48 2.70
CA GLN A 11 14.99 2.44 3.28
C GLN A 11 15.54 1.97 4.64
N GLY A 12 14.72 1.26 5.41
CA GLY A 12 15.06 0.82 6.77
C GLY A 12 14.99 1.92 7.84
N LYS A 13 14.94 3.20 7.46
CA LYS A 13 14.88 4.37 8.38
C LYS A 13 13.48 4.72 8.88
N GLY A 14 12.46 3.92 8.53
CA GLY A 14 11.06 4.16 8.90
C GLY A 14 10.33 5.22 8.05
N LEU A 15 10.97 5.82 7.05
CA LEU A 15 10.39 6.86 6.19
C LEU A 15 9.10 6.43 5.50
N GLY A 16 9.04 5.19 4.98
CA GLY A 16 7.84 4.67 4.32
C GLY A 16 6.63 4.64 5.25
N ARG A 17 6.84 4.40 6.55
CA ARG A 17 5.78 4.48 7.56
C ARG A 17 5.35 5.91 7.83
N HIS A 18 6.30 6.82 7.88
CA HIS A 18 6.01 8.23 8.11
C HIS A 18 5.18 8.82 6.96
N LEU A 19 5.61 8.58 5.72
CA LEU A 19 4.88 8.96 4.51
C LEU A 19 3.45 8.41 4.51
N LEU A 20 3.31 7.11 4.78
CA LEU A 20 1.99 6.47 4.82
C LEU A 20 1.10 7.07 5.92
N LYS A 21 1.63 7.31 7.12
CA LYS A 21 0.85 7.91 8.21
C LYS A 21 0.36 9.32 7.88
N ILE A 22 1.20 10.15 7.27
CA ILE A 22 0.80 11.50 6.83
C ILE A 22 -0.33 11.41 5.80
N ALA A 23 -0.17 10.53 4.80
CA ALA A 23 -1.19 10.34 3.76
C ALA A 23 -2.52 9.86 4.35
N LEU A 24 -2.51 8.89 5.26
CA LEU A 24 -3.71 8.42 5.94
C LEU A 24 -4.35 9.50 6.81
N HIS A 25 -3.55 10.25 7.57
CA HIS A 25 -4.06 11.33 8.40
C HIS A 25 -4.80 12.37 7.56
N TRP A 26 -4.20 12.78 6.43
CA TRP A 26 -4.84 13.67 5.47
C TRP A 26 -6.14 13.08 4.90
N LEU A 27 -6.12 11.82 4.44
CA LEU A 27 -7.33 11.18 3.89
C LEU A 27 -8.48 11.14 4.91
N PHE A 28 -8.20 10.86 6.18
CA PHE A 28 -9.22 10.84 7.22
C PHE A 28 -9.75 12.23 7.62
N THR A 29 -9.14 13.33 7.14
CA THR A 29 -9.75 14.67 7.29
C THR A 29 -10.94 14.88 6.34
N ILE A 30 -11.04 14.06 5.29
CA ILE A 30 -12.10 14.16 4.29
C ILE A 30 -13.33 13.43 4.81
N LYS A 31 -14.36 14.18 5.23
CA LYS A 31 -15.59 13.66 5.87
C LYS A 31 -16.33 12.54 5.12
N LYS A 32 -16.11 12.40 3.80
CA LYS A 32 -16.76 11.38 2.96
C LYS A 32 -15.97 10.06 2.87
N ILE A 33 -14.79 9.97 3.48
CA ILE A 33 -13.95 8.78 3.44
C ILE A 33 -14.14 7.98 4.73
N ASP A 34 -14.90 6.90 4.63
CA ASP A 34 -15.14 6.00 5.77
C ASP A 34 -14.09 4.88 5.87
N SER A 35 -13.45 4.53 4.75
CA SER A 35 -12.45 3.47 4.71
C SER A 35 -11.42 3.70 3.61
N ILE A 36 -10.23 3.12 3.79
CA ILE A 36 -9.12 3.19 2.84
C ILE A 36 -8.69 1.77 2.52
N THR A 37 -8.68 1.42 1.23
CA THR A 37 -8.22 0.12 0.74
C THR A 37 -7.04 0.31 -0.21
N LEU A 38 -6.10 -0.63 -0.19
CA LEU A 38 -4.98 -0.69 -1.13
C LEU A 38 -4.81 -2.12 -1.63
N CYS A 39 -4.26 -2.26 -2.84
CA CYS A 39 -3.86 -3.52 -3.43
C CYS A 39 -2.33 -3.52 -3.55
N VAL A 40 -1.70 -4.65 -3.23
CA VAL A 40 -0.26 -4.82 -3.32
C VAL A 40 0.06 -6.23 -3.81
N GLU A 41 1.16 -6.36 -4.54
CA GLU A 41 1.69 -7.66 -4.91
C GLU A 41 1.91 -8.55 -3.68
N SER A 42 1.41 -9.78 -3.73
CA SER A 42 1.45 -10.73 -2.61
C SER A 42 2.88 -11.12 -2.22
N LEU A 43 3.82 -11.01 -3.17
CA LEU A 43 5.24 -11.27 -2.94
C LEU A 43 5.98 -10.08 -2.31
N ASN A 44 5.38 -8.89 -2.26
CA ASN A 44 6.00 -7.71 -1.65
C ASN A 44 5.85 -7.71 -0.13
N LYS A 45 6.60 -8.61 0.53
CA LYS A 45 6.58 -8.79 1.99
C LYS A 45 6.90 -7.51 2.77
N GLN A 46 7.76 -6.65 2.22
CA GLN A 46 8.12 -5.38 2.87
C GLN A 46 6.94 -4.43 2.95
N ALA A 47 6.21 -4.25 1.85
CA ALA A 47 5.02 -3.42 1.80
C ALA A 47 3.90 -4.00 2.67
N ILE A 48 3.65 -5.31 2.60
CA ILE A 48 2.66 -5.99 3.44
C ILE A 48 2.94 -5.77 4.94
N HIS A 49 4.20 -5.93 5.35
CA HIS A 49 4.62 -5.68 6.74
C HIS A 49 4.40 -4.24 7.16
N LEU A 50 4.74 -3.29 6.28
CA LEU A 50 4.52 -1.87 6.51
C LEU A 50 3.04 -1.55 6.71
N TYR A 51 2.16 -2.04 5.82
CA TYR A 51 0.72 -1.80 5.89
C TYR A 51 0.11 -2.38 7.17
N LYS A 52 0.46 -3.63 7.52
CA LYS A 52 0.03 -4.27 8.78
C LYS A 52 0.45 -3.46 10.00
N LYS A 53 1.69 -2.93 10.01
CA LYS A 53 2.21 -2.09 11.09
C LYS A 53 1.50 -0.74 11.26
N VAL A 54 0.74 -0.29 10.26
CA VAL A 54 -0.04 0.96 10.31
C VAL A 54 -1.53 0.69 10.54
N GLY A 55 -1.95 -0.58 10.62
CA GLY A 55 -3.30 -0.99 11.00
C GLY A 55 -4.15 -1.57 9.86
N PHE A 56 -3.60 -1.68 8.65
CA PHE A 56 -4.28 -2.39 7.56
C PHE A 56 -4.40 -3.89 7.87
N LYS A 57 -5.49 -4.48 7.40
CA LYS A 57 -5.75 -5.92 7.46
C LYS A 57 -5.88 -6.47 6.05
N VAL A 58 -5.47 -7.72 5.86
CA VAL A 58 -5.72 -8.43 4.60
C VAL A 58 -7.20 -8.77 4.55
N VAL A 59 -7.90 -8.32 3.52
CA VAL A 59 -9.33 -8.60 3.31
C VAL A 59 -9.52 -9.64 2.21
N HIS A 60 -8.72 -9.55 1.13
CA HIS A 60 -8.79 -10.44 -0.02
C HIS A 60 -7.38 -10.75 -0.55
N GLU A 61 -7.24 -11.92 -1.18
CA GLU A 61 -6.14 -12.26 -2.07
C GLU A 61 -6.69 -12.36 -3.49
N LEU A 62 -6.05 -11.68 -4.44
CA LEU A 62 -6.48 -11.62 -5.84
C LEU A 62 -5.53 -12.44 -6.71
N ARG A 63 -6.07 -13.14 -7.71
CA ARG A 63 -5.29 -13.77 -8.77
C ARG A 63 -5.64 -13.07 -10.08
N TYR A 64 -4.64 -12.53 -10.74
CA TYR A 64 -4.81 -11.95 -12.08
C TYR A 64 -4.30 -12.96 -13.12
N PHE A 65 -4.96 -12.99 -14.27
CA PHE A 65 -4.59 -13.83 -15.41
C PHE A 65 -4.30 -12.92 -16.59
N THR A 66 -3.24 -13.21 -17.32
CA THR A 66 -2.93 -12.55 -18.60
C THR A 66 -2.93 -13.61 -19.69
N LYS A 67 -3.45 -13.26 -20.86
CA LYS A 67 -3.39 -14.10 -22.06
C LYS A 67 -2.67 -13.28 -23.13
N ASN A 68 -1.57 -13.80 -23.64
CA ASN A 68 -0.96 -13.24 -24.84
C ASN A 68 -1.90 -13.54 -26.01
N VAL A 69 -2.42 -12.49 -26.64
CA VAL A 69 -3.17 -12.62 -27.89
C VAL A 69 -2.14 -12.36 -28.98
N LEU A 70 -1.70 -13.43 -29.66
CA LEU A 70 -0.90 -13.32 -30.87
C LEU A 70 -1.86 -12.96 -32.02
N GLU A 71 -1.56 -11.90 -32.76
CA GLU A 71 -2.11 -11.66 -34.10
C GLU A 71 -1.44 -12.58 -35.12
#